data_AF-A0A821YDE5-F1
#
_entry.id   AF-A0A821YDE5-F1
#
_cell.length_a   1.000
_cell.length_b   1.000
_cell.length_c   1.000
_cell.angle_alpha   90.00
_cell.angle_beta   90.00
_cell.angle_gamma   90.00
#
_symmetry.space_group_name_H-M   'P 1'
#
loop_
_entity.id
_entity.type
_entity.pdbx_description
1 polymer ?
#
loop_
_entity_poly.entity_id
_entity_poly.type
_entity_poly.pdbx_seq_one_letter_code
_entity_poly.pdbx_strand_id
1 'polypeptide(L)'
;MLTLLLLQVPGSQHEWNNIMEDYYRLWNFPNCCGAMDGKLVNIRCPGSSGSEYFDYKKNFSIHLFAVVDANYNFIYIDVGTNGRANDASVFNKSTLNEALLSNLLNFPKEGGIVADDAFPLRTDVLKPYNTRGEFGDKQKIFNYRLSRARRVVENSFGILVSKFRIYEKAIPLSVQKVEQLVKTTCALHNWLRKTTVDYVQQRSLETEDWVTGSIVPGEWREVPYLALSDLPPTNARNHSENARRVRDVYAEKFVTSCTVPWQWNMIRRI
;
A
#
# COMPACT_ATOMS: atom_id res chain seq x y z
N MET A 1 5.00 -17.77 16.69
CA MET A 1 5.04 -18.93 15.76
C MET A 1 4.04 -18.77 14.61
N LEU A 2 2.77 -18.41 14.85
CA LEU A 2 1.77 -18.17 13.79
C LEU A 2 2.09 -17.00 12.83
N THR A 3 2.70 -15.91 13.32
CA THR A 3 3.02 -14.72 12.51
C THR A 3 4.02 -15.01 11.38
N LEU A 4 5.00 -15.88 11.62
CA LEU A 4 6.08 -16.23 10.66
C LEU A 4 5.62 -17.12 9.51
N LEU A 5 4.49 -17.82 9.65
CA LEU A 5 3.94 -18.69 8.60
C LEU A 5 2.97 -17.96 7.66
N LEU A 6 2.41 -16.84 8.09
CA LEU A 6 1.33 -16.16 7.38
C LEU A 6 1.72 -14.80 6.83
N LEU A 7 2.78 -14.18 7.36
CA LEU A 7 3.39 -12.95 6.86
C LEU A 7 4.82 -13.28 6.44
N GLN A 8 5.00 -13.53 5.14
CA GLN A 8 6.31 -13.87 4.58
C GLN A 8 6.66 -12.91 3.47
N VAL A 9 7.80 -12.25 3.63
CA VAL A 9 8.41 -11.44 2.58
C VAL A 9 8.98 -12.41 1.55
N PRO A 10 8.68 -12.25 0.25
CA PRO A 10 9.26 -13.08 -0.78
C PRO A 10 10.79 -13.03 -0.73
N GLY A 11 11.41 -14.21 -0.67
CA GLY A 11 12.87 -14.36 -0.55
C GLY A 11 13.53 -14.83 -1.85
N SER A 12 12.73 -15.23 -2.83
CA SER A 12 13.20 -15.80 -4.09
C SER A 12 12.63 -15.10 -5.32
N GLN A 13 13.37 -15.17 -6.42
CA GLN A 13 12.94 -14.65 -7.72
C GLN A 13 11.62 -15.29 -8.19
N HIS A 14 11.39 -16.57 -7.88
CA HIS A 14 10.17 -17.28 -8.25
C HIS A 14 8.94 -16.70 -7.53
N GLU A 15 9.03 -16.44 -6.23
CA GLU A 15 7.93 -15.82 -5.47
C GLU A 15 7.62 -14.41 -5.96
N TRP A 16 8.65 -13.60 -6.26
CA TRP A 16 8.45 -12.29 -6.87
C TRP A 16 7.78 -12.38 -8.25
N ASN A 17 8.18 -13.34 -9.07
CA ASN A 17 7.57 -13.54 -10.39
C ASN A 17 6.08 -13.90 -10.29
N ASN A 18 5.69 -14.71 -9.32
CA ASN A 18 4.27 -15.04 -9.09
C ASN A 18 3.46 -13.78 -8.74
N ILE A 19 4.01 -12.90 -7.87
CA ILE A 19 3.37 -11.62 -7.54
C ILE A 19 3.27 -10.70 -8.76
N MET A 20 4.33 -10.60 -9.56
CA MET A 20 4.34 -9.79 -10.78
C MET A 20 3.33 -10.28 -11.82
N GLU A 21 3.18 -11.60 -11.97
CA GLU A 21 2.19 -12.21 -12.86
C GLU A 21 0.75 -11.91 -12.38
N ASP A 22 0.49 -12.02 -11.07
CA ASP A 22 -0.81 -11.69 -10.51
C ASP A 22 -1.16 -10.21 -10.69
N TYR A 23 -0.20 -9.29 -10.46
CA TYR A 23 -0.42 -7.87 -10.72
C TYR A 23 -0.64 -7.57 -12.21
N TYR A 24 0.07 -8.26 -13.10
CA TYR A 24 -0.15 -8.12 -14.53
C TYR A 24 -1.56 -8.58 -14.93
N ARG A 25 -2.00 -9.73 -14.42
CA ARG A 25 -3.29 -10.34 -14.75
C ARG A 25 -4.48 -9.58 -14.16
N LEU A 26 -4.43 -9.25 -12.86
CA LEU A 26 -5.55 -8.68 -12.11
C LEU A 26 -5.60 -7.15 -12.22
N TRP A 27 -4.43 -6.52 -12.16
CA TRP A 27 -4.29 -5.07 -12.03
C TRP A 27 -3.74 -4.40 -13.28
N ASN A 28 -3.42 -5.19 -14.32
CA ASN A 28 -2.77 -4.70 -15.53
C ASN A 28 -1.57 -3.83 -15.17
N PHE A 29 -0.73 -4.29 -14.23
CA PHE A 29 0.50 -3.60 -13.87
C PHE A 29 1.67 -4.58 -13.99
N PRO A 30 2.38 -4.61 -15.14
CA PRO A 30 3.53 -5.48 -15.35
C PRO A 30 4.63 -5.17 -14.34
N ASN A 31 5.40 -6.18 -13.97
CA ASN A 31 6.57 -6.06 -13.08
C ASN A 31 6.28 -5.45 -11.68
N CYS A 32 5.02 -5.36 -11.25
CA CYS A 32 4.68 -4.88 -9.91
C CYS A 32 4.99 -5.96 -8.87
N CYS A 33 5.79 -5.62 -7.86
CA CYS A 33 6.16 -6.54 -6.79
C CYS A 33 5.31 -6.35 -5.51
N GLY A 34 4.36 -5.43 -5.53
CA GLY A 34 3.54 -5.12 -4.37
C GLY A 34 3.08 -3.68 -4.37
N ALA A 35 2.13 -3.38 -3.49
CA ALA A 35 1.71 -2.02 -3.18
C ALA A 35 2.04 -1.73 -1.72
N MET A 36 2.68 -0.58 -1.45
CA MET A 36 3.01 -0.14 -0.10
C MET A 36 2.22 1.11 0.30
N ASP A 37 1.86 1.17 1.57
CA ASP A 37 1.17 2.30 2.17
C ASP A 37 1.26 2.22 3.71
N GLY A 38 1.00 3.34 4.39
CA GLY A 38 0.96 3.42 5.85
C GLY A 38 -0.41 3.84 6.37
N LYS A 39 -0.76 3.33 7.55
CA LYS A 39 -1.93 3.76 8.33
C LYS A 39 -1.56 4.05 9.77
N LEU A 40 -2.22 5.01 10.38
CA LEU A 40 -2.15 5.27 11.81
C LEU A 40 -3.19 4.44 12.54
N VAL A 41 -2.74 3.58 13.45
CA VAL A 41 -3.57 2.84 14.40
C VAL A 41 -3.80 3.72 15.64
N ASN A 42 -5.02 4.20 15.82
CA ASN A 42 -5.43 5.02 16.95
C ASN A 42 -5.44 4.17 18.23
N ILE A 43 -4.73 4.66 19.24
CA ILE A 43 -4.61 4.05 20.55
C ILE A 43 -5.12 5.01 21.62
N ARG A 44 -5.43 4.48 22.80
CA ARG A 44 -5.61 5.33 23.97
C ARG A 44 -4.26 5.95 24.35
N CYS A 45 -4.29 7.19 24.83
CA CYS A 45 -3.11 7.89 25.35
C CYS A 45 -2.29 6.96 26.28
N PRO A 46 -1.05 6.62 25.90
CA PRO A 46 -0.19 5.82 26.77
C PRO A 46 0.17 6.63 28.02
N GLY A 47 0.13 5.99 29.20
CA GLY A 47 0.48 6.64 30.46
C GLY A 47 1.88 7.27 30.41
N SER A 48 2.00 8.51 30.88
CA SER A 48 3.27 9.26 30.96
C SER A 48 4.00 9.47 29.62
N SER A 49 3.34 9.31 28.47
CA SER A 49 3.96 9.48 27.14
C SER A 49 4.06 10.92 26.67
N GLY A 50 3.49 11.86 27.43
CA GLY A 50 3.41 13.26 27.03
C GLY A 50 2.75 13.41 25.66
N SER A 51 3.54 13.82 24.67
CA SER A 51 3.09 14.02 23.29
C SER A 51 3.73 13.07 22.28
N GLU A 52 4.50 12.07 22.72
CA GLU A 52 5.29 11.18 21.85
C GLU A 52 4.46 10.49 20.76
N TYR A 53 3.27 10.01 21.09
CA TYR A 53 2.33 9.36 20.17
C TYR A 53 1.27 10.31 19.63
N PHE A 54 1.33 11.60 19.99
CA PHE A 54 0.36 12.59 19.59
C PHE A 54 0.60 12.99 18.14
N ASP A 55 -0.28 12.52 17.26
CA ASP A 55 -0.21 12.71 15.83
C ASP A 55 -0.77 14.06 15.38
N TYR A 56 -0.60 14.34 14.09
CA TYR A 56 -1.05 15.58 13.46
C TYR A 56 -2.59 15.71 13.38
N LYS A 57 -3.33 14.60 13.56
CA LYS A 57 -4.81 14.56 13.67
C LYS A 57 -5.30 14.75 15.10
N LYS A 58 -4.41 15.08 16.03
CA LYS A 58 -4.69 15.28 17.47
C LYS A 58 -5.17 14.01 18.17
N ASN A 59 -4.78 12.83 17.67
CA ASN A 59 -5.00 11.55 18.32
C ASN A 59 -3.69 10.97 18.86
N PHE A 60 -3.77 9.91 19.66
CA PHE A 60 -2.61 9.08 19.99
C PHE A 60 -2.60 7.90 19.03
N SER A 61 -1.49 7.66 18.32
CA SER A 61 -1.43 6.59 17.33
C SER A 61 -0.02 6.00 17.14
N ILE A 62 0.00 4.81 16.54
CA ILE A 62 1.21 4.15 16.03
C ILE A 62 1.05 3.82 14.56
N HIS A 63 2.14 3.75 13.81
CA HIS A 63 2.13 3.35 12.41
C HIS A 63 1.95 1.84 12.27
N LEU A 64 1.12 1.48 11.29
CA LEU A 64 1.14 0.23 10.55
C LEU A 64 1.61 0.55 9.14
N PHE A 65 2.85 0.23 8.82
CA PHE A 65 3.37 0.26 7.45
C PHE A 65 3.27 -1.15 6.85
N ALA A 66 2.81 -1.26 5.61
CA ALA A 66 2.62 -2.57 4.98
C ALA A 66 2.97 -2.59 3.49
N VAL A 67 3.32 -3.77 3.01
CA VAL A 67 3.34 -4.12 1.58
C VAL A 67 2.35 -5.26 1.36
N VAL A 68 1.59 -5.17 0.27
CA VAL A 68 0.51 -6.11 -0.04
C VAL A 68 0.67 -6.66 -1.47
N ASP A 69 0.43 -7.95 -1.65
CA ASP A 69 0.41 -8.61 -2.97
C ASP A 69 -0.89 -8.31 -3.75
N ALA A 70 -0.95 -8.71 -5.03
CA ALA A 70 -2.12 -8.48 -5.89
C ALA A 70 -3.44 -9.11 -5.38
N ASN A 71 -3.37 -10.04 -4.43
CA ASN A 71 -4.50 -10.81 -3.89
C ASN A 71 -4.92 -10.32 -2.50
N TYR A 72 -4.51 -9.10 -2.14
CA TYR A 72 -4.81 -8.42 -0.87
C TYR A 72 -4.08 -9.01 0.35
N ASN A 73 -3.11 -9.92 0.18
CA ASN A 73 -2.37 -10.47 1.32
C ASN A 73 -1.24 -9.53 1.72
N PHE A 74 -1.08 -9.31 3.03
CA PHE A 74 0.07 -8.61 3.58
C PHE A 74 1.33 -9.47 3.40
N ILE A 75 2.32 -8.99 2.65
CA ILE A 75 3.61 -9.69 2.48
C ILE A 75 4.70 -9.12 3.39
N TYR A 76 4.53 -7.87 3.82
CA TYR A 76 5.39 -7.23 4.81
C TYR A 76 4.55 -6.32 5.69
N ILE A 77 4.85 -6.28 6.99
CA ILE A 77 4.33 -5.28 7.92
C ILE A 77 5.42 -4.81 8.87
N ASP A 78 5.37 -3.52 9.22
CA ASP A 78 6.12 -2.91 10.32
C ASP A 78 5.15 -2.11 11.20
N VAL A 79 5.21 -2.33 12.51
CA VAL A 79 4.23 -1.82 13.47
C VAL A 79 4.93 -1.31 14.71
N GLY A 80 4.57 -0.10 15.16
CA GLY A 80 4.99 0.43 16.46
C GLY A 80 5.69 1.78 16.40
N THR A 81 6.10 2.26 15.22
CA THR A 81 6.63 3.62 15.08
C THR A 81 5.57 4.64 15.54
N ASN A 82 5.96 5.64 16.33
CA ASN A 82 5.01 6.64 16.83
C ASN A 82 4.32 7.41 15.69
N GLY A 83 3.05 7.80 15.89
CA GLY A 83 2.18 8.42 14.87
C GLY A 83 2.60 9.79 14.35
N ARG A 84 3.74 10.33 14.77
CA ARG A 84 4.32 11.57 14.27
C ARG A 84 5.20 11.37 13.05
N ALA A 85 5.69 10.16 12.84
CA ALA A 85 6.51 9.86 11.69
C ALA A 85 5.69 10.02 10.40
N ASN A 86 6.36 10.22 9.28
CA ASN A 86 5.74 10.15 7.97
C ASN A 86 6.11 8.84 7.27
N ASP A 87 5.37 8.49 6.23
CA ASP A 87 5.58 7.27 5.45
C ASP A 87 7.02 7.09 4.97
N ALA A 88 7.62 8.14 4.40
CA ALA A 88 9.01 8.09 3.94
C ALA A 88 9.99 7.77 5.08
N SER A 89 9.81 8.36 6.27
CA SER A 89 10.67 8.10 7.42
C SER A 89 10.49 6.69 7.97
N VAL A 90 9.26 6.17 7.97
CA VAL A 90 8.98 4.79 8.42
C VAL A 90 9.61 3.81 7.43
N PHE A 91 9.37 4.00 6.13
CA PHE A 91 9.98 3.18 5.09
C PHE A 91 11.51 3.20 5.16
N ASN A 92 12.14 4.38 5.27
CA ASN A 92 13.60 4.48 5.30
C ASN A 92 14.24 3.74 6.48
N LYS A 93 13.54 3.62 7.62
CA LYS A 93 14.00 2.90 8.82
C LYS A 93 13.55 1.45 8.87
N SER A 94 12.68 1.03 7.95
CA SER A 94 12.11 -0.31 7.95
C SER A 94 13.13 -1.39 7.58
N THR A 95 12.94 -2.59 8.12
CA THR A 95 13.74 -3.76 7.75
C THR A 95 13.57 -4.16 6.28
N LEU A 96 12.43 -3.80 5.67
CA LEU A 96 12.23 -3.95 4.22
C LEU A 96 13.24 -3.12 3.43
N ASN A 97 13.39 -1.84 3.77
CA ASN A 97 14.31 -0.96 3.07
C ASN A 97 15.77 -1.42 3.22
N GLU A 98 16.16 -1.84 4.42
CA GLU A 98 17.48 -2.43 4.67
C GLU A 98 17.72 -3.67 3.79
N ALA A 99 16.73 -4.57 3.71
CA ALA A 99 16.82 -5.78 2.91
C ALA A 99 16.85 -5.51 1.40
N LEU A 100 16.13 -4.49 0.91
CA LEU A 100 16.18 -4.04 -0.48
C LEU A 100 17.56 -3.45 -0.83
N LEU A 101 18.09 -2.57 0.02
CA LEU A 101 19.41 -1.95 -0.20
C LEU A 101 20.56 -2.96 -0.13
N SER A 102 20.42 -3.97 0.72
CA SER A 102 21.41 -5.03 0.90
C SER A 102 21.22 -6.21 -0.07
N ASN A 103 20.25 -6.10 -1.00
CA ASN A 103 19.89 -7.14 -1.97
C ASN A 103 19.60 -8.53 -1.34
N LEU A 104 19.05 -8.55 -0.12
CA LEU A 104 18.78 -9.79 0.63
C LEU A 104 17.51 -10.51 0.15
N LEU A 105 16.64 -9.82 -0.58
CA LEU A 105 15.35 -10.34 -1.04
C LEU A 105 15.38 -10.97 -2.43
N ASN A 106 16.52 -10.99 -3.11
CA ASN A 106 16.63 -11.35 -4.53
C ASN A 106 15.59 -10.59 -5.38
N PHE A 107 15.47 -9.29 -5.13
CA PHE A 107 14.44 -8.45 -5.75
C PHE A 107 14.69 -8.34 -7.27
N PRO A 108 13.66 -8.52 -8.13
CA PRO A 108 13.84 -8.45 -9.58
C PRO A 108 14.38 -7.09 -10.02
N LYS A 109 15.34 -7.09 -10.95
CA LYS A 109 15.94 -5.87 -11.50
C LYS A 109 14.93 -4.92 -12.17
N GLU A 110 13.90 -5.48 -12.80
CA GLU A 110 12.82 -4.69 -13.42
C GLU A 110 11.62 -4.47 -12.51
N GLY A 111 11.64 -5.02 -11.29
CA GLY A 111 10.54 -4.96 -10.35
C GLY A 111 10.37 -3.58 -9.74
N GLY A 112 9.12 -3.23 -9.42
CA GLY A 112 8.81 -2.02 -8.67
C GLY A 112 7.69 -2.25 -7.67
N ILE A 113 7.83 -1.68 -6.47
CA ILE A 113 6.73 -1.60 -5.50
C ILE A 113 6.02 -0.27 -5.72
N VAL A 114 4.70 -0.30 -5.93
CA VAL A 114 3.91 0.92 -6.15
C VAL A 114 3.60 1.60 -4.81
N ALA A 115 3.74 2.91 -4.77
CA ALA A 115 3.62 3.73 -3.57
C ALA A 115 2.94 5.08 -3.90
N ASP A 116 2.43 5.80 -2.91
CA ASP A 116 1.92 7.16 -3.14
C ASP A 116 3.06 8.17 -3.24
N ASP A 117 2.70 9.45 -3.39
CA ASP A 117 3.67 10.53 -3.50
C ASP A 117 4.44 10.81 -2.19
N ALA A 118 3.96 10.30 -1.05
CA ALA A 118 4.61 10.43 0.25
C ALA A 118 5.93 9.67 0.32
N PHE A 119 6.08 8.60 -0.47
CA PHE A 119 7.30 7.79 -0.56
C PHE A 119 8.34 8.38 -1.53
N PRO A 120 9.63 8.03 -1.37
CA PRO A 120 10.68 8.41 -2.32
C PRO A 120 10.56 7.63 -3.63
N LEU A 121 10.82 8.30 -4.76
CA LEU A 121 10.97 7.60 -6.05
C LEU A 121 12.35 6.93 -6.10
N ARG A 122 12.39 5.63 -6.34
CA ARG A 122 13.62 4.82 -6.44
C ARG A 122 13.54 3.88 -7.65
N THR A 123 14.60 3.12 -7.90
CA THR A 123 14.59 2.10 -8.96
C THR A 123 13.71 0.89 -8.62
N ASP A 124 13.45 0.68 -7.33
CA ASP A 124 12.62 -0.39 -6.75
C ASP A 124 11.27 0.12 -6.20
N VAL A 125 11.04 1.43 -6.20
CA VAL A 125 9.81 2.08 -5.69
C VAL A 125 9.26 3.06 -6.72
N LEU A 126 8.04 2.82 -7.18
CA LEU A 126 7.34 3.63 -8.16
C LEU A 126 6.32 4.54 -7.47
N LYS A 127 6.30 5.81 -7.86
CA LYS A 127 5.34 6.81 -7.38
C LYS A 127 4.81 7.67 -8.51
N PRO A 128 3.66 8.34 -8.37
CA PRO A 128 3.04 9.10 -9.45
C PRO A 128 3.93 10.26 -9.93
N TYR A 129 3.71 10.70 -11.17
CA TYR A 129 4.19 12.00 -11.63
C TYR A 129 3.48 13.12 -10.86
N ASN A 130 4.22 14.18 -10.51
CA ASN A 130 3.71 15.30 -9.72
C ASN A 130 2.75 16.17 -10.53
N THR A 131 1.54 16.39 -10.02
CA THR A 131 0.37 17.00 -10.68
C THR A 131 0.47 18.50 -10.99
N ARG A 132 1.62 19.14 -10.77
CA ARG A 132 1.79 20.60 -10.91
C ARG A 132 2.16 21.09 -12.31
N GLY A 133 2.05 20.26 -13.35
CA GLY A 133 2.32 20.65 -14.74
C GLY A 133 1.34 20.03 -15.74
N GLU A 134 1.35 20.50 -16.98
CA GLU A 134 0.59 19.87 -18.07
C GLU A 134 1.13 18.46 -18.33
N PHE A 135 0.29 17.46 -18.09
CA PHE A 135 0.61 16.08 -18.40
C PHE A 135 0.14 15.70 -19.79
N GLY A 136 1.05 15.09 -20.56
CA GLY A 136 0.64 14.27 -21.69
C GLY A 136 -0.12 13.03 -21.22
N ASP A 137 -0.88 12.42 -22.14
CA ASP A 137 -1.70 11.24 -21.86
C ASP A 137 -0.88 10.09 -21.25
N LYS A 138 0.40 9.96 -21.62
CA LYS A 138 1.32 8.95 -21.07
C LYS A 138 1.45 9.04 -19.54
N GLN A 139 1.70 10.24 -19.00
CA GLN A 139 1.81 10.45 -17.55
C GLN A 139 0.46 10.28 -16.87
N LYS A 140 -0.65 10.70 -17.49
CA LYS A 140 -2.01 10.50 -16.96
C LYS A 140 -2.34 9.01 -16.85
N ILE A 141 -2.05 8.22 -17.89
CA ILE A 141 -2.25 6.77 -17.92
C ILE A 141 -1.39 6.09 -16.85
N PHE A 142 -0.12 6.49 -16.72
CA PHE A 142 0.76 5.96 -15.68
C PHE A 142 0.20 6.25 -14.28
N ASN A 143 -0.15 7.49 -13.98
CA ASN A 143 -0.69 7.88 -12.67
C ASN A 143 -1.98 7.10 -12.36
N TYR A 144 -2.87 6.95 -13.34
CA TYR A 144 -4.08 6.17 -13.17
C TYR A 144 -3.78 4.69 -12.90
N ARG A 145 -2.94 4.04 -13.72
CA ARG A 145 -2.61 2.61 -13.55
C ARG A 145 -1.86 2.35 -12.25
N LEU A 146 -0.99 3.27 -11.84
CA LEU A 146 -0.32 3.22 -10.54
C LEU A 146 -1.33 3.32 -9.42
N SER A 147 -2.24 4.31 -9.45
CA SER A 147 -3.31 4.45 -8.47
C SER A 147 -4.17 3.19 -8.38
N ARG A 148 -4.57 2.63 -9.54
CA ARG A 148 -5.31 1.37 -9.64
C ARG A 148 -4.60 0.20 -8.98
N ALA A 149 -3.31 -0.01 -9.26
CA ALA A 149 -2.53 -1.07 -8.62
C ALA A 149 -2.37 -0.83 -7.10
N ARG A 150 -2.25 0.43 -6.69
CA ARG A 150 -2.13 0.82 -5.28
C ARG A 150 -3.42 0.61 -4.46
N ARG A 151 -4.59 0.60 -5.10
CA ARG A 151 -5.87 0.31 -4.42
C ARG A 151 -5.85 -0.98 -3.62
N VAL A 152 -5.01 -1.93 -4.01
CA VAL A 152 -4.87 -3.21 -3.34
C VAL A 152 -4.50 -3.05 -1.87
N VAL A 153 -3.50 -2.22 -1.55
CA VAL A 153 -3.11 -1.99 -0.15
C VAL A 153 -4.16 -1.19 0.62
N GLU A 154 -4.79 -0.20 -0.02
CA GLU A 154 -5.90 0.56 0.59
C GLU A 154 -7.09 -0.35 0.94
N ASN A 155 -7.50 -1.21 0.00
CA ASN A 155 -8.56 -2.19 0.20
C ASN A 155 -8.17 -3.23 1.25
N SER A 156 -6.91 -3.68 1.33
CA SER A 156 -6.46 -4.60 2.39
C SER A 156 -6.63 -3.99 3.78
N PHE A 157 -6.30 -2.71 3.96
CA PHE A 157 -6.60 -2.02 5.20
C PHE A 157 -8.10 -1.89 5.45
N GLY A 158 -8.89 -1.55 4.42
CA GLY A 158 -10.35 -1.49 4.51
C GLY A 158 -10.99 -2.81 4.95
N ILE A 159 -10.56 -3.93 4.36
CA ILE A 159 -10.99 -5.28 4.74
C ILE A 159 -10.59 -5.57 6.19
N LEU A 160 -9.36 -5.20 6.59
CA LEU A 160 -8.89 -5.40 7.95
C LEU A 160 -9.81 -4.70 8.96
N VAL A 161 -10.20 -3.45 8.72
CA VAL A 161 -11.15 -2.75 9.60
C VAL A 161 -12.53 -3.41 9.58
N SER A 162 -13.08 -3.68 8.39
CA SER A 162 -14.41 -4.26 8.22
C SER A 162 -14.56 -5.60 8.94
N LYS A 163 -13.52 -6.45 8.90
CA LYS A 163 -13.54 -7.79 9.49
C LYS A 163 -13.16 -7.79 10.96
N PHE A 164 -12.26 -6.90 11.38
CA PHE A 164 -11.81 -6.80 12.76
C PHE A 164 -12.29 -5.47 13.35
N ARG A 165 -13.52 -5.49 13.86
CA ARG A 165 -14.22 -4.34 14.45
C ARG A 165 -13.46 -3.61 15.57
N ILE A 166 -12.40 -4.22 16.11
CA ILE A 166 -11.47 -3.57 17.04
C ILE A 166 -10.83 -2.31 16.44
N TYR A 167 -10.75 -2.21 15.11
CA TYR A 167 -10.28 -1.02 14.40
C TYR A 167 -11.37 0.03 14.15
N GLU A 168 -12.60 -0.11 14.66
CA GLU A 168 -13.63 0.94 14.55
C GLU A 168 -13.41 2.08 15.57
N LYS A 169 -12.65 1.83 16.65
CA LYS A 169 -12.42 2.79 17.75
C LYS A 169 -10.98 2.75 18.25
N ALA A 170 -10.54 3.82 18.91
CA ALA A 170 -9.23 3.86 19.53
C ALA A 170 -9.02 2.68 20.49
N ILE A 171 -7.92 1.95 20.33
CA ILE A 171 -7.68 0.68 21.02
C ILE A 171 -7.20 0.96 22.45
N PRO A 172 -7.93 0.51 23.50
CA PRO A 172 -7.62 0.82 24.89
C PRO A 172 -6.59 -0.15 25.50
N LEU A 173 -5.50 -0.43 24.78
CA LEU A 173 -4.43 -1.34 25.20
C LEU A 173 -3.07 -0.60 25.24
N SER A 174 -2.08 -1.20 25.91
CA SER A 174 -0.70 -0.69 25.85
C SER A 174 -0.13 -0.83 24.44
N VAL A 175 0.82 0.03 24.07
CA VAL A 175 1.45 0.05 22.74
C VAL A 175 1.93 -1.35 22.33
N GLN A 176 2.61 -2.07 23.23
CA GLN A 176 3.12 -3.42 22.96
C GLN A 176 2.00 -4.42 22.66
N LYS A 177 0.86 -4.32 23.35
CA LYS A 177 -0.31 -5.16 23.08
C LYS A 177 -0.98 -4.79 21.77
N VAL A 178 -1.03 -3.50 21.43
CA VAL A 178 -1.55 -3.03 20.13
C VAL A 178 -0.67 -3.55 18.99
N GLU A 179 0.65 -3.49 19.11
CA GLU A 179 1.56 -4.05 18.10
C GLU A 179 1.32 -5.56 17.86
N GLN A 180 1.21 -6.34 18.94
CA GLN A 180 0.91 -7.77 18.85
C GLN A 180 -0.45 -8.01 18.21
N LEU A 181 -1.45 -7.22 18.60
CA LEU A 181 -2.80 -7.29 18.06
C LEU A 181 -2.80 -7.05 16.55
N VAL A 182 -2.14 -5.99 16.09
CA VAL A 182 -2.05 -5.65 14.68
C VAL A 182 -1.36 -6.77 13.89
N LYS A 183 -0.19 -7.24 14.36
CA LYS A 183 0.53 -8.36 13.76
C LYS A 183 -0.36 -9.62 13.66
N THR A 184 -1.11 -9.92 14.72
CA THR A 184 -2.01 -11.07 14.74
C THR A 184 -3.18 -10.91 13.78
N THR A 185 -3.83 -9.74 13.71
CA THR A 185 -4.94 -9.54 12.77
C THR A 185 -4.50 -9.57 11.31
N CYS A 186 -3.32 -9.06 10.96
CA CYS A 186 -2.78 -9.17 9.60
C CYS A 186 -2.47 -10.63 9.24
N ALA A 187 -1.91 -11.40 10.17
CA ALA A 187 -1.69 -12.83 9.96
C ALA A 187 -3.01 -13.60 9.80
N LEU A 188 -4.02 -13.33 10.64
CA LEU A 188 -5.34 -13.93 10.53
C LEU A 188 -6.05 -13.54 9.23
N HIS A 189 -5.92 -12.28 8.79
CA HIS A 189 -6.41 -11.82 7.50
C HIS A 189 -5.85 -12.69 6.36
N ASN A 190 -4.52 -12.85 6.29
CA ASN A 190 -3.88 -13.68 5.27
C ASN A 190 -4.33 -15.13 5.33
N TRP A 191 -4.48 -15.70 6.54
CA TRP A 191 -4.99 -17.06 6.69
C TRP A 191 -6.42 -17.19 6.14
N LEU A 192 -7.33 -16.29 6.54
CA LEU A 192 -8.71 -16.28 6.06
C LEU A 192 -8.80 -16.05 4.55
N ARG A 193 -7.94 -15.18 3.97
CA ARG A 193 -7.85 -14.99 2.52
C ARG A 193 -7.51 -16.30 1.79
N LYS A 194 -6.63 -17.12 2.36
CA LYS A 194 -6.16 -18.37 1.76
C LYS A 194 -7.08 -19.56 2.00
N THR A 195 -7.83 -19.58 3.11
CA THR A 195 -8.65 -20.74 3.50
C THR A 195 -10.14 -20.57 3.30
N THR A 196 -10.62 -19.33 3.09
CA THR A 196 -12.06 -19.03 3.03
C THR A 196 -12.40 -18.29 1.74
N VAL A 197 -13.19 -18.95 0.88
CA VAL A 197 -13.58 -18.44 -0.45
C VAL A 197 -14.25 -17.06 -0.36
N ASP A 198 -15.26 -16.92 0.52
CA ASP A 198 -16.08 -15.70 0.62
C ASP A 198 -15.58 -14.68 1.65
N TYR A 199 -14.32 -14.77 2.08
CA TYR A 199 -13.80 -13.85 3.09
C TYR A 199 -13.78 -12.40 2.57
N VAL A 200 -13.38 -12.18 1.32
CA VAL A 200 -13.45 -10.87 0.64
C VAL A 200 -14.59 -10.88 -0.35
N GLN A 201 -15.60 -10.06 -0.11
CA GLN A 201 -16.74 -9.90 -1.01
C GLN A 201 -16.50 -8.68 -1.91
N GLN A 202 -16.88 -8.80 -3.18
CA GLN A 202 -16.61 -7.76 -4.18
C GLN A 202 -17.22 -6.39 -3.80
N ARG A 203 -18.38 -6.37 -3.12
CA ARG A 203 -19.01 -5.15 -2.59
C ARG A 203 -18.16 -4.40 -1.55
N SER A 204 -17.29 -5.12 -0.85
CA SER A 204 -16.37 -4.55 0.13
C SER A 204 -15.09 -4.01 -0.51
N LEU A 205 -14.95 -4.07 -1.84
CA LEU A 205 -13.79 -3.58 -2.56
C LEU A 205 -14.16 -2.35 -3.38
N GLU A 206 -13.21 -1.43 -3.48
CA GLU A 206 -13.30 -0.36 -4.47
C GLU A 206 -13.15 -0.96 -5.88
N THR A 207 -14.11 -0.67 -6.75
CA THR A 207 -14.16 -1.19 -8.12
C THR A 207 -14.24 -0.06 -9.15
N GLU A 208 -14.07 -0.42 -10.42
CA GLU A 208 -14.03 0.53 -11.53
C GLU A 208 -15.11 0.18 -12.54
N ASP A 209 -15.81 1.20 -13.02
CA ASP A 209 -16.66 1.12 -14.19
C ASP A 209 -15.90 1.69 -15.38
N TRP A 210 -15.41 0.81 -16.24
CA TRP A 210 -14.63 1.15 -17.43
C TRP A 210 -15.45 1.80 -18.56
N VAL A 211 -16.77 1.66 -18.52
CA VAL A 211 -17.68 2.27 -19.50
C VAL A 211 -17.88 3.73 -19.13
N THR A 212 -18.23 4.00 -17.86
CA THR A 212 -18.45 5.37 -17.41
C THR A 212 -17.15 6.09 -17.06
N GLY A 213 -16.05 5.37 -16.85
CA GLY A 213 -14.80 5.92 -16.36
C GLY A 213 -14.87 6.33 -14.89
N SER A 214 -15.75 5.70 -14.11
CA SER A 214 -16.02 6.06 -12.71
C SER A 214 -15.42 5.05 -11.75
N ILE A 215 -15.13 5.51 -10.54
CA ILE A 215 -14.71 4.68 -9.42
C ILE A 215 -15.94 4.45 -8.53
N VAL A 216 -16.22 3.20 -8.20
CA VAL A 216 -17.25 2.83 -7.23
C VAL A 216 -16.55 2.56 -5.89
N PRO A 217 -16.77 3.39 -4.86
CA PRO A 217 -16.13 3.21 -3.56
C PRO A 217 -16.57 1.90 -2.90
N GLY A 218 -15.65 1.25 -2.18
CA GLY A 218 -15.98 0.09 -1.36
C GLY A 218 -16.73 0.49 -0.08
N GLU A 219 -17.61 -0.38 0.43
CA GLU A 219 -18.44 -0.14 1.62
C GLU A 219 -17.63 0.33 2.86
N TRP A 220 -16.37 -0.07 2.98
CA TRP A 220 -15.52 0.32 4.11
C TRP A 220 -15.19 1.82 4.14
N ARG A 221 -15.35 2.55 3.02
CA ARG A 221 -15.18 4.01 2.98
C ARG A 221 -16.33 4.78 3.64
N GLU A 222 -17.48 4.14 3.86
CA GLU A 222 -18.64 4.76 4.49
C GLU A 222 -18.59 4.74 6.02
N VAL A 223 -17.59 4.07 6.62
CA VAL A 223 -17.44 3.96 8.07
C VAL A 223 -16.98 5.32 8.65
N PRO A 224 -17.79 5.99 9.50
CA PRO A 224 -17.54 7.40 9.89
C PRO A 224 -16.30 7.61 10.76
N TYR A 225 -15.90 6.59 11.52
CA TYR A 225 -14.75 6.63 12.43
C TYR A 225 -13.93 5.36 12.27
N LEU A 226 -12.66 5.53 11.92
CA LEU A 226 -11.71 4.44 11.78
C LEU A 226 -10.56 4.66 12.76
N ALA A 227 -10.20 3.60 13.48
CA ALA A 227 -8.95 3.53 14.20
C ALA A 227 -7.76 3.41 13.25
N LEU A 228 -7.96 3.04 11.99
CA LEU A 228 -6.96 3.20 10.93
C LEU A 228 -7.22 4.51 10.19
N SER A 229 -6.31 5.48 10.33
CA SER A 229 -6.42 6.75 9.64
C SER A 229 -5.26 6.98 8.66
N ASP A 230 -5.55 7.68 7.57
CA ASP A 230 -4.53 8.02 6.56
C ASP A 230 -3.40 8.86 7.16
N LEU A 231 -2.25 8.86 6.50
CA LEU A 231 -1.12 9.71 6.83
C LEU A 231 -1.19 11.05 6.10
N PRO A 232 -0.49 12.09 6.59
CA PRO A 232 -0.53 13.38 5.95
C PRO A 232 0.33 13.33 4.68
N PRO A 233 -0.06 14.03 3.61
CA PRO A 233 0.75 14.06 2.40
C PRO A 233 2.13 14.66 2.69
N THR A 234 3.21 13.94 2.34
CA THR A 234 4.57 14.46 2.37
C THR A 234 5.16 14.59 0.97
N ASN A 235 5.90 15.66 0.71
CA ASN A 235 6.51 15.89 -0.61
C ASN A 235 7.99 15.47 -0.59
N ALA A 236 8.29 14.20 -0.87
CA ALA A 236 9.66 13.76 -1.14
C ALA A 236 10.03 14.12 -2.60
N ARG A 237 10.88 15.14 -2.79
CA ARG A 237 11.16 15.71 -4.13
C ARG A 237 12.44 15.19 -4.78
N ASN A 238 13.42 14.78 -3.98
CA ASN A 238 14.73 14.38 -4.49
C ASN A 238 14.68 12.91 -4.92
N HIS A 239 14.99 12.66 -6.19
CA HIS A 239 15.14 11.32 -6.75
C HIS A 239 16.27 11.31 -7.78
N SER A 240 16.88 10.14 -7.98
CA SER A 240 17.95 10.01 -8.96
C SER A 240 17.38 9.99 -10.39
N GLU A 241 18.21 10.38 -11.35
CA GLU A 241 17.90 10.27 -12.78
C GLU A 241 17.55 8.83 -13.19
N ASN A 242 18.22 7.84 -12.60
CA ASN A 242 17.93 6.43 -12.85
C ASN A 242 16.52 6.04 -12.37
N ALA A 243 16.12 6.50 -11.17
CA ALA A 243 14.77 6.23 -10.66
C ALA A 243 13.69 6.87 -11.55
N ARG A 244 13.94 8.07 -12.08
CA ARG A 244 13.08 8.71 -13.07
C ARG A 244 12.94 7.86 -14.34
N ARG A 245 14.06 7.40 -14.90
CA ARG A 245 14.09 6.57 -16.11
C ARG A 245 13.34 5.26 -15.93
N VAL A 246 13.48 4.59 -14.78
CA VAL A 246 12.72 3.37 -14.49
C VAL A 246 11.22 3.65 -14.55
N ARG A 247 10.73 4.70 -13.89
CA ARG A 247 9.32 5.10 -13.97
C ARG A 247 8.88 5.39 -15.41
N ASP A 248 9.70 6.12 -16.17
CA ASP A 248 9.41 6.47 -17.56
C ASP A 248 9.31 5.22 -18.46
N VAL A 249 10.09 4.17 -18.19
CA VAL A 249 9.96 2.87 -18.88
C VAL A 249 8.60 2.23 -18.61
N TYR A 250 8.09 2.27 -17.37
CA TYR A 250 6.74 1.78 -17.09
C TYR A 250 5.67 2.60 -17.81
N ALA A 251 5.79 3.93 -17.79
CA ALA A 251 4.86 4.81 -18.48
C ALA A 251 4.86 4.55 -19.99
N GLU A 252 6.03 4.30 -20.59
CA GLU A 252 6.17 3.95 -22.00
C GLU A 252 5.53 2.59 -22.32
N LYS A 253 5.74 1.57 -21.48
CA LYS A 253 5.10 0.26 -21.64
C LYS A 253 3.57 0.40 -21.69
N PHE A 254 2.97 1.31 -20.92
CA PHE A 254 1.50 1.48 -20.86
C PHE A 254 0.88 2.11 -22.11
N VAL A 255 1.67 2.79 -22.94
CA VAL A 255 1.21 3.36 -24.22
C VAL A 255 1.72 2.58 -25.44
N THR A 256 2.54 1.54 -25.22
CA THR A 256 3.10 0.70 -26.27
C THR A 256 2.66 -0.77 -26.12
N SER A 257 3.43 -1.58 -25.40
CA SER A 257 3.29 -3.04 -25.33
C SER A 257 2.28 -3.56 -24.30
N CYS A 258 1.89 -2.73 -23.32
CA CYS A 258 0.96 -3.09 -22.25
C CYS A 258 -0.31 -2.24 -22.27
N THR A 259 -0.65 -1.64 -23.41
CA THR A 259 -1.87 -0.83 -23.61
C THR A 259 -3.13 -1.65 -23.33
N VAL A 260 -4.08 -1.06 -22.61
CA VAL A 260 -5.41 -1.67 -22.35
C VAL A 260 -6.52 -0.75 -22.86
N PRO A 261 -7.61 -1.26 -23.46
CA PRO A 261 -8.60 -0.42 -24.14
C PRO A 261 -9.28 0.62 -23.23
N TRP A 262 -9.53 0.27 -21.97
CA TRP A 262 -10.26 1.12 -21.03
C TRP A 262 -9.45 2.33 -20.52
N GLN A 263 -8.11 2.34 -20.63
CA GLN A 263 -7.28 3.36 -19.97
C GLN A 263 -7.54 4.78 -20.48
N TRP A 264 -7.95 4.91 -21.74
CA TRP A 264 -8.26 6.19 -22.36
C TRP A 264 -9.53 6.82 -21.81
N ASN A 265 -10.51 6.01 -21.39
CA ASN A 265 -11.73 6.52 -20.75
C ASN A 265 -11.44 7.05 -19.34
N MET A 266 -10.51 6.40 -18.62
CA MET A 266 -10.18 6.76 -17.24
C MET A 266 -9.43 8.09 -17.13
N ILE A 267 -8.64 8.47 -18.13
CA ILE A 267 -7.87 9.73 -18.10
C ILE A 267 -8.66 10.95 -18.57
N ARG A 268 -9.81 10.78 -19.24
CA ARG A 268 -10.65 11.89 -19.74
C ARG A 268 -11.30 12.70 -18.63
N ARG A 269 -11.33 12.18 -17.40
CA ARG A 269 -11.91 12.81 -16.22
C ARG A 269 -10.87 13.34 -15.22
N ILE A 270 -9.58 13.21 -15.52
CA ILE A 270 -8.44 13.66 -14.71
C ILE A 270 -7.82 14.92 -15.32
#